data_AF-A0A482USK6-F1
#
_entry.id   AF-A0A482USK6-F1
#
_cell.length_a   1.000
_cell.length_b   1.000
_cell.length_c   1.000
_cell.angle_alpha   90.00
_cell.angle_beta   90.00
_cell.angle_gamma   90.00
#
_symmetry.space_group_name_H-M   'P 1'
#
loop_
_entity.id
_entity.type
_entity.pdbx_description
1 polymer ?
#
loop_
_entity_poly.entity_id
_entity_poly.type
_entity_poly.pdbx_seq_one_letter_code
_entity_poly.pdbx_strand_id
1 'polypeptide(L)'
;MSYVNVLSPHQVRITDPDQYQSIVDAEWQIIYEKLDKCVESGAKVILSRLPIGDLATQYFADREIFCAGRVATDDLDRVAKATGRPLIHYPHCPTPSHHRY
;
A
#
# COMPACT_ATOMS: atom_id res chain seq x y z
N MET A 1 18.13 -1.09 36.33
CA MET A 1 17.61 -2.38 35.83
C MET A 1 16.16 -2.15 35.39
N SER A 2 15.98 -1.51 34.23
CA SER A 2 14.67 -0.98 33.82
C SER A 2 13.97 -2.00 32.92
N TYR A 3 13.07 -2.80 33.51
CA TYR A 3 12.14 -3.64 32.76
C TYR A 3 11.03 -2.74 32.21
N VAL A 4 11.08 -2.45 30.91
CA VAL A 4 9.93 -1.93 30.18
C VAL A 4 9.30 -3.11 29.44
N ASN A 5 8.22 -3.62 30.02
CA ASN A 5 7.33 -4.57 29.35
C ASN A 5 6.30 -3.77 28.56
N VAL A 6 6.36 -3.86 27.24
CA VAL A 6 5.25 -3.53 26.35
C VAL A 6 5.16 -4.68 25.34
N LEU A 7 3.97 -5.27 25.22
CA LEU A 7 3.68 -6.44 24.41
C LEU A 7 2.87 -5.96 23.19
N SER A 8 3.48 -5.93 22.01
CA SER A 8 2.81 -5.75 20.71
C SER A 8 3.55 -6.55 19.63
N PRO A 9 2.86 -7.21 18.68
CA PRO A 9 3.46 -8.13 17.71
C PRO A 9 4.48 -7.51 16.73
N HIS A 10 4.69 -6.19 16.76
CA HIS A 10 5.65 -5.47 15.90
C HIS A 10 6.92 -5.00 16.62
N GLN A 11 7.14 -5.41 17.87
CA GLN A 11 8.30 -4.94 18.63
C GLN A 11 9.52 -5.84 18.41
N VAL A 12 10.37 -5.48 17.44
CA VAL A 12 11.67 -6.13 17.27
C VAL A 12 12.59 -5.67 18.41
N ARG A 13 13.00 -6.59 19.29
CA ARG A 13 14.05 -6.33 20.28
C ARG A 13 15.40 -6.45 19.59
N ILE A 14 15.91 -5.33 19.08
CA ILE A 14 17.20 -5.29 18.40
C ILE A 14 18.26 -4.81 19.37
N THR A 15 19.25 -5.66 19.62
CA THR A 15 20.43 -5.36 20.44
C THR A 15 21.60 -4.81 19.62
N ASP A 16 21.54 -4.90 18.29
CA ASP A 16 22.63 -4.56 17.36
C ASP A 16 22.15 -3.57 16.27
N PRO A 17 22.72 -2.34 16.18
CA PRO A 17 22.29 -1.32 15.22
C PRO A 17 22.37 -1.78 13.74
N ASP A 18 23.25 -2.71 13.39
CA ASP A 18 23.37 -3.21 12.01
C ASP A 18 22.16 -4.07 11.60
N GLN A 19 21.56 -4.80 12.54
CA GLN A 19 20.32 -5.54 12.31
C GLN A 19 19.11 -4.61 12.16
N TYR A 20 19.12 -3.44 12.80
CA TYR A 20 18.04 -2.45 12.64
C TYR A 20 18.02 -1.90 11.20
N GLN A 21 19.19 -1.54 10.66
CA GLN A 21 19.27 -0.98 9.32
C GLN A 21 18.77 -1.96 8.25
N SER A 22 19.19 -3.23 8.31
CA SER A 22 18.76 -4.26 7.35
C SER A 22 17.25 -4.53 7.37
N ILE A 23 16.61 -4.47 8.55
CA ILE A 23 15.15 -4.62 8.66
C ILE A 23 14.43 -3.42 8.06
N VAL A 24 14.89 -2.21 8.38
CA VAL A 24 14.33 -0.97 7.82
C VAL A 24 14.44 -0.97 6.29
N ASP A 25 15.61 -1.32 5.74
CA ASP A 25 15.83 -1.40 4.30
C ASP A 25 14.90 -2.42 3.64
N ALA A 26 14.69 -3.58 4.27
CA ALA A 26 13.75 -4.59 3.79
C ALA A 26 12.30 -4.09 3.81
N GLU A 27 11.88 -3.37 4.86
CA GLU A 27 10.55 -2.75 4.93
C GLU A 27 10.34 -1.73 3.82
N TRP A 28 11.33 -0.87 3.57
CA TRP A 28 11.29 0.10 2.48
C TRP A 28 11.17 -0.58 1.12
N GLN A 29 11.96 -1.63 0.86
CA GLN A 29 11.86 -2.37 -0.40
C GLN A 29 10.45 -2.96 -0.60
N ILE A 30 9.87 -3.57 0.43
CA ILE A 30 8.52 -4.14 0.35
C ILE A 30 7.46 -3.04 0.07
N ILE A 31 7.63 -1.85 0.65
CA ILE A 31 6.71 -0.73 0.40
C ILE A 31 6.81 -0.27 -1.05
N TYR A 32 8.01 -0.01 -1.55
CA TYR A 32 8.20 0.45 -2.93
C TYR A 32 7.75 -0.59 -3.95
N GLU A 33 8.07 -1.87 -3.75
CA GLU A 33 7.62 -2.96 -4.64
C GLU A 33 6.09 -3.01 -4.76
N LYS A 34 5.37 -2.73 -3.67
CA LYS A 34 3.90 -2.66 -3.69
C LYS A 34 3.39 -1.46 -4.46
N LEU A 35 4.02 -0.29 -4.28
CA LEU A 35 3.67 0.91 -5.03
C LEU A 35 3.94 0.74 -6.53
N ASP A 36 5.07 0.12 -6.87
CA ASP A 36 5.45 -0.17 -8.25
C ASP A 36 4.44 -1.06 -8.95
N LYS A 37 3.96 -2.13 -8.30
CA LYS A 37 2.89 -2.98 -8.85
C LYS A 37 1.62 -2.20 -9.17
N CYS A 38 1.27 -1.21 -8.35
CA CYS A 38 0.14 -0.33 -8.64
C CYS A 38 0.39 0.54 -9.87
N VAL A 39 1.60 1.06 -10.03
CA VAL A 39 1.99 1.87 -11.20
C VAL A 39 2.03 1.01 -12.48
N GLU A 40 2.64 -0.17 -12.41
CA GLU A 40 2.76 -1.13 -13.50
C GLU A 40 1.39 -1.64 -14.00
N SER A 41 0.38 -1.66 -13.13
CA SER A 41 -0.99 -1.98 -13.51
C SER A 41 -1.60 -0.97 -14.50
N GLY A 42 -0.96 0.20 -14.68
CA GLY A 42 -1.43 1.29 -15.54
C GLY A 42 -2.60 2.08 -14.94
N ALA A 43 -2.93 1.87 -13.67
CA ALA A 43 -4.01 2.57 -12.99
C ALA A 43 -3.70 4.07 -12.85
N LYS A 44 -4.63 4.92 -13.29
CA LYS A 44 -4.57 6.38 -13.10
C LYS A 44 -5.21 6.86 -11.80
N VAL A 45 -6.00 6.00 -11.16
CA VAL A 45 -6.74 6.28 -9.93
C VAL A 45 -6.61 5.11 -8.96
N ILE A 46 -6.18 5.38 -7.73
CA ILE A 46 -6.04 4.41 -6.63
C ILE A 46 -6.95 4.83 -5.48
N LEU A 47 -7.93 3.99 -5.15
CA LEU A 47 -8.85 4.23 -4.04
C LEU A 47 -8.66 3.17 -2.95
N SER A 48 -8.57 3.61 -1.70
CA SER A 48 -8.43 2.71 -0.54
C SER A 48 -9.46 3.04 0.53
N ARG A 49 -9.95 1.97 1.20
CA ARG A 49 -10.77 2.09 2.43
C ARG A 49 -9.97 2.62 3.60
N LEU A 50 -8.68 2.28 3.64
CA LEU A 50 -7.76 2.69 4.69
C LEU A 50 -7.08 4.01 4.30
N PRO A 51 -6.54 4.76 5.28
CA PRO A 51 -5.71 5.91 4.96
C PRO A 51 -4.50 5.50 4.12
N ILE A 52 -4.13 6.36 3.17
CA ILE A 52 -2.91 6.23 2.38
C ILE A 52 -1.85 7.09 3.08
N GLY A 53 -0.64 6.55 3.27
CA GLY A 53 0.46 7.28 3.89
C GLY A 53 1.01 8.39 2.98
N ASP A 54 1.66 9.40 3.57
CA ASP A 54 2.19 10.55 2.85
C ASP A 54 3.20 10.14 1.76
N LEU A 55 4.06 9.17 2.07
CA LEU A 55 5.02 8.59 1.12
C LEU A 55 4.34 8.09 -0.15
N ALA A 56 3.29 7.28 0.00
CA ALA A 56 2.57 6.71 -1.13
C ALA A 56 1.84 7.82 -1.92
N THR A 57 1.28 8.81 -1.23
CA THR A 57 0.62 9.96 -1.86
C THR A 57 1.58 10.76 -2.71
N GLN A 58 2.78 11.07 -2.19
CA GLN A 58 3.83 11.74 -2.96
C GLN A 58 4.30 10.88 -4.14
N TYR A 59 4.54 9.59 -3.91
CA TYR A 59 5.00 8.66 -4.93
C TYR A 59 4.06 8.58 -6.14
N PHE A 60 2.75 8.56 -5.87
CA PHE A 60 1.71 8.55 -6.91
C PHE A 60 1.51 9.92 -7.55
N ALA A 61 1.60 11.01 -6.78
CA ALA A 61 1.51 12.38 -7.30
C ALA A 61 2.61 12.67 -8.34
N ASP A 62 3.85 12.26 -8.07
CA ASP A 62 4.99 12.42 -8.99
C ASP A 62 4.79 11.67 -10.32
N ARG A 63 3.89 10.67 -10.34
CA ARG A 63 3.58 9.81 -11.51
C ARG A 63 2.23 10.13 -12.14
N GLU A 64 1.62 11.26 -11.76
CA GLU A 64 0.30 11.69 -12.22
C GLU A 64 -0.81 10.65 -11.96
N ILE A 65 -0.70 9.95 -10.83
CA ILE A 65 -1.70 8.98 -10.35
C ILE A 65 -2.45 9.62 -9.19
N PHE A 66 -3.77 9.72 -9.32
CA PHE A 66 -4.61 10.21 -8.24
C PHE A 66 -4.83 9.12 -7.20
N CYS A 67 -4.62 9.43 -5.92
CA CYS A 67 -4.90 8.50 -4.84
C CYS A 67 -5.81 9.10 -3.76
N ALA A 68 -6.77 8.32 -3.26
CA ALA A 68 -7.61 8.70 -2.14
C ALA A 68 -7.78 7.56 -1.13
N GLY A 69 -7.54 7.89 0.14
CA GLY A 69 -7.80 6.99 1.27
C GLY A 69 -9.11 7.31 1.97
N ARG A 70 -9.53 6.42 2.87
CA ARG A 70 -10.78 6.55 3.67
C ARG A 70 -12.06 6.64 2.82
N VAL A 71 -12.07 6.03 1.64
CA VAL A 71 -13.28 5.97 0.80
C VAL A 71 -14.27 4.98 1.43
N ALA A 72 -15.54 5.39 1.54
CA ALA A 72 -16.59 4.52 2.06
C ALA A 72 -16.75 3.25 1.19
N THR A 73 -17.10 2.12 1.80
CA THR A 73 -17.29 0.86 1.04
C THR A 73 -18.34 1.06 -0.05
N ASP A 74 -19.45 1.70 0.29
CA ASP A 74 -20.55 1.98 -0.63
C ASP A 74 -20.10 2.76 -1.86
N ASP A 75 -19.17 3.71 -1.69
CA ASP A 75 -18.62 4.49 -2.80
C ASP A 75 -17.66 3.65 -3.65
N LEU A 76 -16.85 2.79 -3.03
CA LEU A 76 -16.02 1.84 -3.77
C LEU A 76 -16.86 0.87 -4.59
N ASP A 77 -17.94 0.34 -4.02
CA ASP A 77 -18.87 -0.56 -4.72
C ASP A 77 -19.57 0.13 -5.89
N ARG A 78 -19.93 1.41 -5.72
CA ARG A 78 -20.48 2.24 -6.80
C ARG A 78 -19.46 2.47 -7.91
N VAL A 79 -18.21 2.81 -7.55
CA VAL A 79 -17.12 3.02 -8.52
C VAL A 79 -16.79 1.72 -9.26
N ALA A 80 -16.76 0.59 -8.57
CA ALA A 80 -16.53 -0.73 -9.18
C ALA A 80 -17.62 -1.07 -10.20
N LYS A 81 -18.90 -0.85 -9.86
CA LYS A 81 -20.03 -1.03 -10.77
C LYS A 81 -19.98 -0.07 -11.96
N ALA A 82 -19.63 1.20 -11.73
CA ALA A 82 -19.56 2.22 -12.78
C ALA A 82 -18.39 2.00 -13.75
N THR A 83 -17.24 1.55 -13.23
CA THR A 83 -16.01 1.33 -14.03
C THR A 83 -15.96 -0.07 -14.63
N GLY A 84 -16.86 -0.98 -14.22
CA GLY A 84 -16.84 -2.38 -14.65
C GLY A 84 -15.63 -3.18 -14.16
N ARG A 85 -14.82 -2.62 -13.25
CA ARG A 85 -13.64 -3.28 -12.68
C ARG A 85 -13.96 -3.84 -11.28
N PRO A 86 -13.57 -5.08 -10.98
CA PRO A 86 -13.79 -5.66 -9.66
C PRO A 86 -12.95 -4.94 -8.60
N LEU A 87 -13.48 -4.88 -7.38
CA LEU A 87 -12.70 -4.44 -6.23
C LEU A 87 -11.59 -5.45 -5.93
N ILE A 88 -10.42 -4.93 -5.65
CA ILE A 88 -9.22 -5.71 -5.43
C ILE A 88 -8.84 -5.60 -3.96
N HIS A 89 -8.76 -6.73 -3.27
CA HIS A 89 -8.26 -6.78 -1.90
C HIS A 89 -6.77 -7.11 -1.88
N TYR A 90 -5.97 -6.30 -1.18
CA TYR A 90 -4.55 -6.60 -1.00
C TYR A 90 -4.36 -7.92 -0.22
N PRO A 91 -3.38 -8.77 -0.57
CA PRO A 91 -2.17 -8.47 -1.37
C PRO A 91 -2.28 -8.72 -2.88
N HIS A 92 -3.44 -9.07 -3.41
CA HIS A 92 -3.55 -9.53 -4.79
C HIS A 92 -3.87 -8.39 -5.75
N CYS A 93 -2.86 -7.62 -6.20
CA CYS A 93 -3.04 -6.69 -7.33
C CYS A 93 -3.12 -7.50 -8.64
N PRO A 94 -4.21 -7.40 -9.45
CA PRO A 94 -4.29 -8.11 -10.71
C PRO A 94 -3.26 -7.53 -11.67
N THR A 95 -2.42 -8.40 -12.22
CA THR A 95 -1.57 -8.09 -13.36
C THR A 95 -2.46 -7.68 -14.55
N PRO A 96 -1.94 -6.87 -15.49
CA PRO A 96 -2.70 -6.48 -16.68
C PRO A 96 -2.87 -7.70 -17.62
N SER A 97 -3.76 -8.63 -17.27
CA SER A 97 -4.24 -9.67 -18.17
C SER A 97 -5.30 -9.06 -19.08
N HIS A 98 -4.89 -8.64 -20.27
CA HIS A 98 -5.62 -8.72 -21.54
C HIS A 98 -7.16 -8.78 -21.49
N HIS A 99 -7.80 -7.84 -20.79
CA HIS A 99 -9.23 -7.65 -20.86
C HIS A 99 -9.50 -6.18 -21.16
N ARG A 100 -9.74 -5.94 -22.46
CA ARG A 100 -10.71 -4.94 -22.97
C ARG A 100 -11.82 -4.82 -21.91
N TYR A 101 -12.11 -3.65 -21.36
CA TYR A 101 -12.51 -2.40 -22.01
C TYR A 101 -12.14 -1.21 -21.12
#